data_AF-A0AAT9H5Z0-F1
#
_entry.id   AF-A0AAT9H5Z0-F1
#
_cell.length_a   1.000
_cell.length_b   1.000
_cell.length_c   1.000
_cell.angle_alpha   90.00
_cell.angle_beta   90.00
_cell.angle_gamma   90.00
#
_symmetry.space_group_name_H-M   'P 1'
#
loop_
_entity.id
_entity.type
_entity.pdbx_description
1 polymer ?
#
loop_
_entity_poly.entity_id
_entity_poly.type
_entity_poly.pdbx_seq_one_letter_code
_entity_poly.pdbx_strand_id
1 'polypeptide(L)'
;MRNTRNNKPSFLNTAIIPFFKKYGIFLIVLFLVFPYAYKYLKRTIASVRDTNLEAEKIENANQNAKADPVLTKQKVQDIKKKYPTINQKTIDAITASAFKIAKAFGTNVDDNHVLLGGSIDLYNISAWTEDEKTAMSVLKKHIGTFPILEEIYYKTATKSKNLRNDILKYLSKSQYDEMARFYKSKGYNWL
;
A
#
# COMPACT_ATOMS: atom_id res chain seq x y z
N MET A 1 -43.02 -37.23 55.21
CA MET A 1 -42.02 -36.17 55.53
C MET A 1 -40.63 -36.79 55.34
N ARG A 2 -39.60 -36.22 54.72
CA ARG A 2 -39.30 -34.89 54.17
C ARG A 2 -38.13 -35.13 53.18
N ASN A 3 -38.22 -34.64 51.94
CA ASN A 3 -37.12 -34.75 50.96
C ASN A 3 -35.90 -33.95 51.42
N THR A 4 -34.82 -34.60 51.80
CA THR A 4 -33.49 -33.99 51.98
C THR A 4 -32.89 -33.73 50.60
N ARG A 5 -33.15 -32.55 50.03
CA ARG A 5 -32.39 -32.03 48.89
C ARG A 5 -30.93 -31.90 49.32
N ASN A 6 -30.09 -32.80 48.83
CA ASN A 6 -28.63 -32.67 48.88
C ASN A 6 -28.21 -31.39 48.15
N ASN A 7 -28.03 -30.30 48.88
CA ASN A 7 -27.43 -29.07 48.37
C ASN A 7 -25.92 -29.31 48.19
N LYS A 8 -25.54 -29.89 47.05
CA LYS A 8 -24.14 -29.87 46.61
C LYS A 8 -23.71 -28.39 46.52
N PRO A 9 -22.56 -28.00 47.08
CA PRO A 9 -22.11 -26.62 46.99
C PRO A 9 -21.98 -26.25 45.51
N SER A 10 -22.66 -25.17 45.13
CA SER A 10 -22.62 -24.65 43.76
C SER A 10 -21.18 -24.35 43.35
N PHE A 11 -20.80 -24.73 42.13
CA PHE A 11 -19.49 -24.42 41.53
C PHE A 11 -19.10 -22.95 41.68
N LEU A 12 -20.10 -22.05 41.67
CA LEU A 12 -19.94 -20.62 41.91
C LEU A 12 -19.32 -20.34 43.29
N ASN A 13 -19.77 -21.05 44.34
CA ASN A 13 -19.32 -20.83 45.72
C ASN A 13 -17.96 -21.48 46.03
N THR A 14 -17.61 -22.56 45.33
CA THR A 14 -16.40 -23.34 45.63
C THR A 14 -15.19 -22.91 44.79
N ALA A 15 -15.40 -22.46 43.55
CA ALA A 15 -14.30 -22.13 42.64
C ALA A 15 -14.26 -20.64 42.27
N ILE A 16 -15.41 -20.05 41.91
CA ILE A 16 -15.46 -18.70 41.33
C ILE A 16 -15.33 -17.61 42.42
N ILE A 17 -16.14 -17.67 43.48
CA ILE A 17 -16.13 -16.66 44.55
C ILE A 17 -14.76 -16.58 45.27
N PRO A 18 -14.10 -17.70 45.64
CA PRO A 18 -12.77 -17.65 46.25
C PRO A 18 -11.70 -17.08 45.30
N PHE A 19 -11.81 -17.36 44.00
CA PHE A 19 -10.91 -16.81 42.98
C PHE A 19 -11.05 -15.30 42.86
N PHE A 20 -12.28 -14.77 42.75
CA PHE A 20 -12.49 -13.30 42.74
C PHE A 20 -12.18 -12.64 44.08
N LYS A 21 -12.33 -13.32 45.21
CA LYS A 21 -11.86 -12.78 46.51
C LYS A 21 -10.34 -12.68 46.58
N LYS A 22 -9.62 -13.65 46.01
CA LYS A 22 -8.14 -13.68 46.02
C LYS A 22 -7.51 -12.79 44.95
N TYR A 23 -8.12 -12.68 43.77
CA TYR A 23 -7.56 -12.00 42.60
C TYR A 23 -8.41 -10.84 42.06
N GLY A 24 -9.54 -10.51 42.69
CA GLY A 24 -10.47 -9.48 42.20
C GLY A 24 -9.85 -8.09 42.10
N ILE A 25 -9.01 -7.70 43.08
CA ILE A 25 -8.25 -6.44 43.01
C ILE A 25 -7.30 -6.45 41.82
N PHE A 26 -6.63 -7.58 41.56
CA PHE A 26 -5.72 -7.72 40.42
C PHE A 26 -6.48 -7.63 39.08
N LEU A 27 -7.67 -8.23 38.99
CA LEU A 27 -8.53 -8.14 37.81
C LEU A 27 -9.05 -6.71 37.58
N ILE A 28 -9.41 -5.97 38.63
CA ILE A 28 -9.84 -4.56 38.53
C ILE A 28 -8.66 -3.69 38.04
N VAL A 29 -7.48 -3.86 38.64
CA VAL A 29 -6.27 -3.13 38.21
C VAL A 29 -5.91 -3.47 36.77
N LEU A 30 -5.98 -4.75 36.38
CA LEU A 30 -5.77 -5.17 34.99
C LEU A 30 -6.80 -4.51 34.07
N PHE A 31 -8.09 -4.48 34.43
CA PHE A 31 -9.14 -3.90 33.60
C PHE A 31 -9.02 -2.38 33.45
N LEU A 32 -8.49 -1.69 34.47
CA LEU A 32 -8.21 -0.26 34.41
C LEU A 32 -6.95 0.08 33.63
N VAL A 33 -5.90 -0.74 33.72
CA VAL A 33 -4.60 -0.51 33.05
C VAL A 33 -4.60 -1.01 31.60
N PHE A 34 -5.33 -2.10 31.32
CA PHE A 34 -5.36 -2.77 30.01
C PHE A 34 -5.74 -1.85 28.84
N PRO A 35 -6.77 -0.97 28.92
CA PRO A 35 -7.11 -0.07 27.83
C PRO A 35 -5.96 0.88 27.46
N TYR A 36 -5.24 1.38 28.47
CA TYR A 36 -4.10 2.29 28.27
C TYR A 36 -2.88 1.54 27.72
N ALA A 37 -2.57 0.36 28.26
CA ALA A 37 -1.50 -0.50 27.76
C ALA A 37 -1.76 -0.94 26.31
N TYR A 38 -2.99 -1.35 25.99
CA TYR A 38 -3.41 -1.70 24.62
C TYR A 38 -3.28 -0.51 23.66
N LYS A 39 -3.74 0.69 24.08
CA LYS A 39 -3.61 1.91 23.28
C LYS A 39 -2.14 2.28 23.04
N TYR A 40 -1.30 2.12 24.05
CA TYR A 40 0.14 2.37 23.95
C TYR A 40 0.81 1.40 22.98
N LEU A 41 0.59 0.09 23.14
CA LEU A 41 1.11 -0.94 22.22
C LEU A 41 0.65 -0.69 20.77
N LYS A 42 -0.62 -0.36 20.56
CA LYS A 42 -1.16 -0.05 19.24
C LYS A 42 -0.47 1.17 18.61
N ARG A 43 -0.20 2.21 19.39
CA ARG A 43 0.54 3.41 18.93
C ARG A 43 1.99 3.09 18.57
N THR A 44 2.68 2.30 19.39
CA THR A 44 4.06 1.89 19.11
C THR A 44 4.15 1.03 17.86
N ILE A 45 3.23 0.07 17.70
CA ILE A 45 3.16 -0.77 16.47
C ILE A 45 2.89 0.10 15.24
N ALA A 46 1.96 1.07 15.33
CA ALA A 46 1.68 2.00 14.25
C ALA A 46 2.92 2.85 13.90
N SER A 47 3.58 3.43 14.91
CA SER A 47 4.79 4.23 14.72
C SER A 47 5.91 3.44 14.05
N VAL A 48 6.19 2.20 14.50
CA VAL A 48 7.22 1.35 13.89
C VAL A 48 6.86 1.01 12.44
N ARG A 49 5.59 0.73 12.16
CA ARG A 49 5.12 0.48 10.80
C ARG A 49 5.34 1.70 9.91
N ASP A 50 4.99 2.89 10.39
CA ASP A 50 5.10 4.13 9.63
C ASP A 50 6.57 4.49 9.37
N THR A 51 7.46 4.30 10.35
CA THR A 51 8.91 4.47 10.17
C THR A 51 9.49 3.48 9.15
N ASN A 52 9.07 2.22 9.19
CA ASN A 52 9.53 1.22 8.20
C ASN A 52 9.05 1.56 6.79
N LEU A 53 7.79 2.00 6.63
CA LEU A 53 7.25 2.45 5.34
C LEU A 53 8.00 3.67 4.80
N GLU A 54 8.36 4.61 5.67
CA GLU A 54 9.14 5.79 5.28
C GLU A 54 10.57 5.41 4.87
N ALA A 55 11.21 4.51 5.63
CA ALA A 55 12.52 3.98 5.28
C ALA A 55 12.51 3.23 3.93
N GLU A 56 11.53 2.37 3.69
CA GLU A 56 11.35 1.67 2.40
C GLU A 56 11.15 2.66 1.25
N LYS A 57 10.36 3.72 1.47
CA LYS A 57 10.11 4.76 0.47
C LYS A 57 11.40 5.51 0.11
N ILE A 58 12.19 5.89 1.11
CA ILE A 58 13.48 6.58 0.95
C ILE A 58 14.48 5.66 0.24
N GLU A 59 14.59 4.41 0.68
CA GLU A 59 15.49 3.42 0.07
C GLU A 59 15.16 3.22 -1.41
N ASN A 60 13.88 2.99 -1.74
CA ASN A 60 13.45 2.79 -3.11
C ASN A 60 13.69 4.04 -3.97
N ALA A 61 13.44 5.24 -3.44
CA ALA A 61 13.72 6.50 -4.13
C ALA A 61 15.23 6.67 -4.41
N ASN A 62 16.09 6.33 -3.45
CA ASN A 62 17.55 6.39 -3.58
C ASN A 62 18.09 5.37 -4.59
N GLN A 63 17.56 4.15 -4.56
CA GLN A 63 17.92 3.11 -5.54
C GLN A 63 17.50 3.51 -6.95
N ASN A 64 16.29 4.05 -7.10
CA ASN A 64 15.79 4.45 -8.40
C ASN A 64 16.52 5.67 -8.94
N ALA A 65 16.95 6.61 -8.09
CA ALA A 65 17.71 7.79 -8.51
C ALA A 65 18.99 7.48 -9.30
N LYS A 66 19.53 6.25 -9.18
CA LYS A 66 20.70 5.79 -9.94
C LYS A 66 20.35 5.22 -11.33
N ALA A 67 19.06 5.06 -11.65
CA ALA A 67 18.54 4.48 -12.89
C ALA A 67 19.24 3.16 -13.30
N ASP A 68 19.66 2.35 -12.33
CA ASP A 68 20.47 1.16 -12.57
C ASP A 68 19.62 0.03 -13.20
N PRO A 69 19.98 -0.44 -14.41
CA PRO A 69 19.22 -1.48 -15.11
C PRO A 69 19.30 -2.85 -14.41
N VAL A 70 20.36 -3.14 -13.67
CA VAL A 70 20.53 -4.40 -12.92
C VAL A 70 19.58 -4.42 -11.73
N LEU A 71 19.56 -3.35 -10.94
CA LEU A 71 18.62 -3.18 -9.82
C LEU A 71 17.17 -3.21 -10.31
N THR A 72 16.88 -2.56 -11.44
CA THR A 72 15.55 -2.59 -12.05
C THR A 72 15.12 -4.02 -12.40
N LYS A 73 15.99 -4.79 -13.06
CA LYS A 73 15.72 -6.21 -13.38
C LYS A 73 15.49 -7.04 -12.12
N GLN A 74 16.28 -6.82 -11.07
CA GLN A 74 16.13 -7.53 -9.80
C GLN A 74 14.77 -7.24 -9.15
N LYS A 75 14.37 -5.96 -9.08
CA LYS A 75 13.06 -5.56 -8.55
C LYS A 75 11.91 -6.16 -9.35
N VAL A 76 11.99 -6.17 -10.69
CA VAL A 76 10.99 -6.80 -11.54
C VAL A 76 10.91 -8.31 -11.29
N GLN A 77 12.05 -8.98 -11.10
CA GLN A 77 12.09 -10.40 -10.73
C GLN A 77 11.49 -10.66 -9.35
N ASP A 78 11.69 -9.78 -8.37
CA ASP A 78 11.07 -9.93 -7.05
C ASP A 78 9.56 -9.72 -7.08
N ILE A 79 9.08 -8.78 -7.90
CA ILE A 79 7.64 -8.63 -8.18
C ILE A 79 7.12 -9.87 -8.90
N LYS A 80 7.86 -10.41 -9.88
CA LYS A 80 7.49 -11.62 -10.62
C LYS A 80 7.26 -12.81 -9.69
N LYS A 81 8.11 -13.00 -8.68
CA LYS A 81 7.96 -14.06 -7.67
C LYS A 81 6.65 -13.95 -6.87
N LYS A 82 6.14 -12.73 -6.64
CA LYS A 82 4.84 -12.51 -5.98
C LYS A 82 3.64 -12.86 -6.86
N TYR A 83 3.81 -12.79 -8.19
CA TYR A 83 2.78 -13.09 -9.18
C TYR A 83 3.22 -14.23 -10.12
N PRO A 84 3.37 -15.47 -9.59
CA PRO A 84 3.95 -16.58 -10.34
C PRO A 84 3.08 -17.04 -11.52
N THR A 85 1.77 -16.76 -11.48
CA THR A 85 0.80 -17.16 -12.51
C THR A 85 0.88 -16.36 -13.80
N ILE A 86 1.48 -15.18 -13.78
CA ILE A 86 1.68 -14.39 -14.99
C ILE A 86 2.81 -15.03 -15.81
N ASN A 87 2.92 -14.80 -17.11
CA ASN A 87 4.11 -15.23 -17.88
C ASN A 87 5.21 -14.14 -17.81
N GLN A 88 6.43 -14.40 -18.31
CA GLN A 88 7.49 -13.37 -18.31
C GLN A 88 7.18 -12.23 -19.29
N LYS A 89 6.70 -12.57 -20.49
CA LYS A 89 6.38 -11.60 -21.56
C LYS A 89 5.38 -10.52 -21.13
N THR A 90 4.36 -10.90 -20.35
CA THR A 90 3.35 -10.00 -19.81
C THR A 90 3.95 -9.10 -18.74
N ILE A 91 4.87 -9.61 -17.90
CA ILE A 91 5.58 -8.79 -16.92
C ILE A 91 6.50 -7.78 -17.62
N ASP A 92 7.19 -8.18 -18.69
CA ASP A 92 8.00 -7.26 -19.48
C ASP A 92 7.12 -6.17 -20.14
N ALA A 93 5.95 -6.55 -20.65
CA ALA A 93 4.98 -5.61 -21.22
C ALA A 93 4.39 -4.63 -20.17
N ILE A 94 4.10 -5.12 -18.96
CA ILE A 94 3.66 -4.27 -17.85
C ILE A 94 4.79 -3.33 -17.44
N THR A 95 6.03 -3.82 -17.40
CA THR A 95 7.21 -3.01 -17.07
C THR A 95 7.40 -1.88 -18.07
N ALA A 96 7.40 -2.19 -19.37
CA ALA A 96 7.48 -1.17 -20.42
C ALA A 96 6.34 -0.13 -20.32
N SER A 97 5.14 -0.59 -19.96
CA SER A 97 3.97 0.26 -19.77
C SER A 97 4.09 1.17 -18.54
N ALA A 98 4.66 0.67 -17.44
CA ALA A 98 4.94 1.46 -16.25
C ALA A 98 5.91 2.62 -16.55
N PHE A 99 7.01 2.35 -17.26
CA PHE A 99 7.96 3.39 -17.69
C PHE A 99 7.31 4.39 -18.66
N LYS A 100 6.46 3.91 -19.57
CA LYS A 100 5.75 4.78 -20.52
C LYS A 100 4.74 5.70 -19.82
N ILE A 101 4.01 5.20 -18.82
CA ILE A 101 3.12 6.01 -18.00
C ILE A 101 3.92 7.01 -17.16
N ALA A 102 5.04 6.56 -16.56
CA ALA A 102 5.87 7.44 -15.75
C ALA A 102 6.39 8.62 -16.56
N LYS A 103 6.85 8.38 -17.79
CA LYS A 103 7.24 9.42 -18.73
C LYS A 103 6.09 10.33 -19.12
N ALA A 104 4.91 9.77 -19.43
CA ALA A 104 3.73 10.54 -19.82
C ALA A 104 3.23 11.50 -18.72
N PHE A 105 3.37 11.11 -17.44
CA PHE A 105 3.06 11.95 -16.28
C PHE A 105 4.25 12.83 -15.82
N GLY A 106 5.39 12.82 -16.50
CA GLY A 106 6.60 13.56 -16.05
C GLY A 106 7.12 13.10 -14.69
N THR A 107 6.93 11.82 -14.37
CA THR A 107 7.26 11.23 -13.05
C THR A 107 8.40 10.22 -13.11
N ASN A 108 8.90 9.90 -14.31
CA ASN A 108 9.99 8.98 -14.52
C ASN A 108 11.27 9.44 -13.83
N VAL A 109 12.08 8.47 -13.44
CA VAL A 109 13.26 8.74 -12.62
C VAL A 109 14.27 9.65 -13.33
N ASP A 110 14.41 9.48 -14.64
CA ASP A 110 15.39 10.21 -15.46
C ASP A 110 15.02 11.69 -15.62
N ASP A 111 13.74 12.02 -15.77
CA ASP A 111 13.29 13.40 -15.99
C ASP A 111 13.05 14.16 -14.69
N ASN A 112 12.98 13.47 -13.56
CA ASN A 112 12.70 14.05 -12.26
C ASN A 112 14.01 14.54 -11.60
N HIS A 113 14.65 15.52 -12.25
CA HIS A 113 15.81 16.24 -11.74
C HIS A 113 15.35 17.26 -10.70
N VAL A 114 15.30 16.85 -9.44
CA VAL A 114 15.19 17.79 -8.32
C VAL A 114 16.53 18.52 -8.20
N LEU A 115 16.71 19.58 -8.99
CA LEU A 115 17.80 20.52 -8.78
C LEU A 115 17.41 21.44 -7.62
N LEU A 116 18.23 21.41 -6.56
CA LEU A 116 18.17 22.33 -5.41
C LEU A 116 16.92 22.20 -4.52
N GLY A 117 16.84 21.14 -3.72
CA GLY A 117 16.10 21.21 -2.45
C GLY A 117 14.59 21.46 -2.54
N GLY A 118 13.92 21.00 -3.61
CA GLY A 118 12.50 20.62 -3.54
C GLY A 118 11.45 21.68 -3.85
N SER A 119 11.74 22.77 -4.57
CA SER A 119 10.72 23.79 -4.86
C SER A 119 10.46 24.12 -6.33
N ILE A 120 11.34 23.79 -7.29
CA ILE A 120 11.15 24.21 -8.68
C ILE A 120 11.62 23.12 -9.67
N ASP A 121 10.67 22.61 -10.46
CA ASP A 121 10.84 21.62 -11.52
C ASP A 121 11.16 22.35 -12.85
N LEU A 122 12.41 22.78 -13.01
CA LEU A 122 12.90 23.38 -14.26
C LEU A 122 13.81 22.37 -14.95
N TYR A 123 13.54 22.14 -16.23
CA TYR A 123 14.25 21.29 -17.19
C TYR A 123 13.67 19.90 -17.46
N ASN A 124 12.45 19.88 -18.01
CA ASN A 124 12.15 19.01 -19.15
C ASN A 124 11.03 19.61 -20.03
N ILE A 125 11.37 20.06 -21.24
CA ILE A 125 10.39 20.61 -22.20
C ILE A 125 9.33 19.56 -22.59
N SER A 126 9.64 18.26 -22.48
CA SER A 126 8.67 17.17 -22.69
C SER A 126 7.81 16.84 -21.46
N ALA A 127 8.16 17.33 -20.27
CA ALA A 127 7.30 17.27 -19.08
C ALA A 127 6.28 18.42 -19.04
N TRP A 128 6.45 19.45 -19.88
CA TRP A 128 5.49 20.55 -20.04
C TRP A 128 4.30 20.19 -20.94
N THR A 129 4.47 19.16 -21.78
CA THR A 129 3.38 18.55 -22.54
C THR A 129 3.10 17.18 -21.96
N GLU A 130 2.50 17.15 -20.77
CA GLU A 130 1.90 15.94 -20.21
C GLU A 130 1.06 15.26 -21.30
N ASP A 131 1.30 13.97 -21.55
CA ASP A 131 0.60 13.20 -22.58
C ASP A 131 -0.39 12.26 -21.90
N GLU A 132 -1.42 12.84 -21.27
CA GLU A 132 -2.40 12.09 -20.51
C GLU A 132 -3.18 11.14 -21.41
N LYS A 133 -3.33 11.47 -22.69
CA LYS A 133 -3.93 10.57 -23.69
C LYS A 133 -3.11 9.30 -23.87
N THR A 134 -1.79 9.41 -23.98
CA THR A 134 -0.91 8.24 -24.00
C THR A 134 -0.97 7.47 -22.69
N ALA A 135 -0.95 8.14 -21.54
CA ALA A 135 -1.09 7.49 -20.24
C ALA A 135 -2.39 6.69 -20.16
N MET A 136 -3.53 7.28 -20.54
CA MET A 136 -4.83 6.62 -20.59
C MET A 136 -4.84 5.43 -21.55
N SER A 137 -4.28 5.57 -22.76
CA SER A 137 -4.19 4.49 -23.74
C SER A 137 -3.42 3.28 -23.20
N VAL A 138 -2.33 3.53 -22.47
CA VAL A 138 -1.54 2.48 -21.83
C VAL A 138 -2.28 1.88 -20.62
N LEU A 139 -2.89 2.71 -19.76
CA LEU A 139 -3.69 2.26 -18.62
C LEU A 139 -4.86 1.37 -19.06
N LYS A 140 -5.51 1.66 -20.19
CA LYS A 140 -6.59 0.84 -20.75
C LYS A 140 -6.15 -0.57 -21.17
N LYS A 141 -4.85 -0.84 -21.34
CA LYS A 141 -4.32 -2.19 -21.66
C LYS A 141 -4.17 -3.09 -20.44
N HIS A 142 -4.17 -2.53 -19.24
CA HIS A 142 -3.88 -3.23 -17.99
C HIS A 142 -5.13 -3.57 -17.18
N ILE A 143 -6.19 -3.95 -17.87
CA ILE A 143 -7.41 -4.43 -17.26
C ILE A 143 -7.11 -5.75 -16.52
N GLY A 144 -7.37 -5.80 -15.21
CA GLY A 144 -7.08 -6.96 -14.37
C GLY A 144 -5.61 -7.12 -13.95
N THR A 145 -4.66 -6.40 -14.58
CA THR A 145 -3.24 -6.39 -14.17
C THR A 145 -2.82 -5.08 -13.49
N PHE A 146 -3.77 -4.20 -13.18
CA PHE A 146 -3.51 -2.89 -12.57
C PHE A 146 -2.68 -2.95 -11.28
N PRO A 147 -2.93 -3.88 -10.32
CA PRO A 147 -2.12 -3.95 -9.09
C PRO A 147 -0.64 -4.21 -9.35
N ILE A 148 -0.33 -5.00 -10.38
CA ILE A 148 1.04 -5.35 -10.77
C ILE A 148 1.70 -4.16 -11.47
N LEU A 149 0.94 -3.46 -12.31
CA LEU A 149 1.38 -2.21 -12.92
C LEU A 149 1.71 -1.16 -11.85
N GLU A 150 0.85 -1.00 -10.84
CA GLU A 150 1.04 -0.08 -9.72
C GLU A 150 2.32 -0.42 -8.92
N GLU A 151 2.55 -1.70 -8.61
CA GLU A 151 3.75 -2.12 -7.87
C GLU A 151 5.04 -1.90 -8.69
N ILE A 152 5.03 -2.21 -9.99
CA ILE A 152 6.18 -1.96 -10.87
C ILE A 152 6.41 -0.45 -11.03
N TYR A 153 5.36 0.33 -11.22
CA TYR A 153 5.44 1.78 -11.33
C TYR A 153 6.07 2.44 -10.09
N TYR A 154 5.65 2.01 -8.89
CA TYR A 154 6.19 2.49 -7.62
C TYR A 154 7.65 2.07 -7.41
N LYS A 155 7.97 0.80 -7.65
CA LYS A 155 9.28 0.22 -7.32
C LYS A 155 10.37 0.50 -8.33
N THR A 156 10.04 0.72 -9.60
CA THR A 156 11.05 0.86 -10.66
C THR A 156 10.91 2.13 -11.47
N ALA A 157 9.70 2.51 -11.87
CA ALA A 157 9.52 3.59 -12.85
C ALA A 157 9.60 4.99 -12.24
N THR A 158 9.43 5.13 -10.93
CA THR A 158 9.39 6.42 -10.22
C THR A 158 10.18 6.38 -8.91
N LYS A 159 10.40 7.55 -8.28
CA LYS A 159 11.00 7.66 -6.94
C LYS A 159 9.97 7.38 -5.83
N SER A 160 9.36 6.19 -5.84
CA SER A 160 8.33 5.77 -4.88
C SER A 160 7.02 6.58 -4.97
N LYS A 161 6.60 6.96 -6.19
CA LYS A 161 5.29 7.59 -6.40
C LYS A 161 4.21 6.53 -6.60
N ASN A 162 3.03 6.80 -6.07
CA ASN A 162 1.90 5.89 -6.19
C ASN A 162 1.10 6.23 -7.46
N LEU A 163 0.92 5.22 -8.32
CA LEU A 163 0.23 5.39 -9.61
C LEU A 163 -1.21 5.91 -9.46
N ARG A 164 -1.95 5.50 -8.42
CA ARG A 164 -3.32 5.98 -8.19
C ARG A 164 -3.35 7.47 -7.84
N ASN A 165 -2.42 7.90 -7.00
CA ASN A 165 -2.27 9.31 -6.64
C ASN A 165 -1.87 10.15 -7.85
N ASP A 166 -0.94 9.65 -8.67
CA ASP A 166 -0.54 10.34 -9.90
C ASP A 166 -1.70 10.39 -10.91
N ILE A 167 -2.47 9.31 -11.07
CA ILE A 167 -3.70 9.31 -11.88
C ILE A 167 -4.68 10.39 -11.40
N LEU A 168 -4.92 10.51 -10.09
CA LEU A 168 -5.84 11.51 -9.53
C LEU A 168 -5.31 12.95 -9.67
N LYS A 169 -3.99 13.12 -9.72
CA LYS A 169 -3.33 14.43 -9.84
C LYS A 169 -3.30 14.91 -11.29
N TYR A 170 -2.93 14.02 -12.22
CA TYR A 170 -2.63 14.38 -13.60
C TYR A 170 -3.83 14.17 -14.54
N LEU A 171 -4.72 13.21 -14.28
CA LEU A 171 -5.93 13.11 -15.10
C LEU A 171 -6.95 14.17 -14.68
N SER A 172 -7.44 14.92 -15.66
CA SER A 172 -8.61 15.78 -15.46
C SER A 172 -9.84 14.93 -15.09
N LYS A 173 -10.84 15.57 -14.45
CA LYS A 173 -12.08 14.89 -14.05
C LYS A 173 -12.77 14.18 -15.22
N SER A 174 -12.83 14.80 -16.40
CA SER A 174 -13.47 14.21 -17.59
C SER A 174 -12.73 12.95 -18.07
N GLN A 175 -11.40 12.96 -18.05
CA GLN A 175 -10.55 11.81 -18.38
C GLN A 175 -10.68 10.70 -17.35
N TYR A 176 -10.72 11.05 -16.06
CA TYR A 176 -10.95 10.09 -14.98
C TYR A 176 -12.33 9.41 -15.13
N ASP A 177 -13.38 10.19 -15.41
CA ASP A 177 -14.74 9.66 -15.66
C ASP A 177 -14.81 8.80 -16.93
N GLU A 178 -14.01 9.12 -17.96
CA GLU A 178 -13.85 8.27 -19.15
C GLU A 178 -13.22 6.92 -18.79
N MET A 179 -12.15 6.93 -17.99
CA MET A 179 -11.49 5.70 -17.52
C MET A 179 -12.44 4.87 -16.66
N ALA A 180 -13.19 5.51 -15.76
CA ALA A 180 -14.18 4.85 -14.92
C ALA A 180 -15.25 4.13 -15.76
N ARG A 181 -15.80 4.81 -16.77
CA ARG A 181 -16.76 4.22 -17.71
C ARG A 181 -16.16 3.07 -18.51
N PHE A 182 -14.93 3.22 -19.00
CA PHE A 182 -14.23 2.18 -19.75
C PHE A 182 -14.02 0.92 -18.89
N TYR A 183 -13.47 1.05 -17.68
CA TYR A 183 -13.23 -0.08 -16.78
C TYR A 183 -14.53 -0.77 -16.39
N LYS A 184 -15.58 0.01 -16.07
CA LYS A 184 -16.91 -0.52 -15.77
C LYS A 184 -17.49 -1.30 -16.95
N SER A 185 -17.32 -0.81 -18.18
CA SER A 185 -17.79 -1.51 -19.40
C SER A 185 -17.10 -2.86 -19.63
N LYS A 186 -15.94 -3.07 -19.00
CA LYS A 186 -15.15 -4.29 -19.08
C LYS A 186 -15.35 -5.22 -17.87
N GLY A 187 -16.23 -4.84 -16.94
CA GLY A 187 -16.51 -5.62 -15.72
C GLY A 187 -15.53 -5.38 -14.57
N TYR A 188 -14.75 -4.31 -14.61
CA TYR A 188 -13.77 -3.97 -13.57
C TYR A 188 -14.14 -2.66 -12.88
N ASN A 189 -13.87 -2.58 -11.58
CA ASN A 189 -13.96 -1.32 -10.85
C ASN A 189 -12.74 -0.46 -11.15
N TRP A 190 -12.99 0.81 -11.47
CA TRP A 190 -11.95 1.82 -11.48
C TRP A 190 -11.69 2.30 -10.06
N LEU A 191 -10.41 2.61 -9.80
CA LEU A 191 -9.81 3.08 -8.55
C LEU A 191 -10.75 3.45 -7.40
#